data_AF-A0A9N9N8P8-F1
#
_entry.id   AF-A0A9N9N8P8-F1
#
_cell.length_a   1.000
_cell.length_b   1.000
_cell.length_c   1.000
_cell.angle_alpha   90.00
_cell.angle_beta   90.00
_cell.angle_gamma   90.00
#
_symmetry.space_group_name_H-M   'P 1'
#
loop_
_entity.id
_entity.type
_entity.pdbx_description
1 polymer ?
#
loop_
_entity_poly.entity_id
_entity_poly.type
_entity_poly.pdbx_seq_one_letter_code
_entity_poly.pdbx_strand_id
1 'polypeptide(L)'
;DDKTVASIRVLSVWLAEEGSLEKEVVTVIPFLIDMCHRCHSEVNLIRMLTPAFLNLTSQDQPRSTFSSHGGHQLMVNYLIEFWQHIENKNEITNAMVDNLLGPFQVLLNIMVSEKEDFVVKNEEELLSVINTGHQILRILGPKLKSEGYPSSQRNQSILLANTLLLCLLIISRISRSSDLIEKEILIGIKNTATTYYEDQNDLTLQDDSQEQIKEVIFLGQQVLNSTLHHV
;
A
#
# COMPACT_ATOMS: atom_id res chain seq x y z
N ASP A 1 -21.64 -7.07 17.74
CA ASP A 1 -22.08 -6.37 18.95
C ASP A 1 -21.49 -4.96 18.93
N ASP A 2 -22.33 -3.94 19.05
CA ASP A 2 -21.95 -2.53 18.89
C ASP A 2 -20.89 -2.10 19.91
N LYS A 3 -20.91 -2.69 21.12
CA LYS A 3 -19.92 -2.41 22.16
C LYS A 3 -18.52 -2.91 21.76
N THR A 4 -18.46 -4.04 21.07
CA THR A 4 -17.20 -4.58 20.54
C THR A 4 -16.61 -3.63 19.50
N VAL A 5 -17.43 -3.19 18.54
CA VAL A 5 -17.00 -2.24 17.50
C VAL A 5 -16.57 -0.90 18.10
N ALA A 6 -17.31 -0.37 19.07
CA ALA A 6 -16.95 0.86 19.77
C ALA A 6 -15.61 0.73 20.52
N SER A 7 -15.37 -0.41 21.17
CA SER A 7 -14.12 -0.68 21.87
C SER A 7 -12.93 -0.76 20.91
N ILE A 8 -13.09 -1.46 19.78
CA ILE A 8 -12.07 -1.51 18.71
C ILE A 8 -11.80 -0.12 18.15
N ARG A 9 -12.83 0.71 17.97
CA ARG A 9 -12.66 2.08 17.47
C ARG A 9 -11.81 2.93 18.40
N VAL A 10 -12.08 2.90 19.71
CA VAL A 10 -11.30 3.64 20.71
C VAL A 10 -9.85 3.15 20.71
N LEU A 11 -9.66 1.82 20.69
CA LEU A 11 -8.34 1.22 20.64
C LEU A 11 -7.57 1.59 19.36
N SER A 12 -8.24 1.62 18.20
CA SER A 12 -7.67 2.04 16.92
C SER A 12 -7.14 3.47 16.98
N VAL A 13 -7.94 4.39 17.50
CA VAL A 13 -7.54 5.81 17.62
C VAL A 13 -6.32 5.94 18.54
N TRP A 14 -6.34 5.25 19.69
CA TRP A 14 -5.21 5.29 20.62
C TRP A 14 -3.93 4.71 19.98
N LEU A 15 -4.01 3.55 19.31
CA LEU A 15 -2.87 2.92 18.64
C LEU A 15 -2.35 3.72 17.43
N ALA A 16 -3.16 4.61 16.85
CA ALA A 16 -2.72 5.48 15.76
C ALA A 16 -1.80 6.61 16.24
N GLU A 17 -1.87 6.98 17.53
CA GLU A 17 -1.12 8.10 18.12
C GLU A 17 -0.04 7.65 19.12
N GLU A 18 -0.14 6.42 19.63
CA GLU A 18 0.75 5.91 20.68
C GLU A 18 2.11 5.42 20.13
N GLY A 19 3.19 5.82 20.79
CA GLY A 19 4.56 5.35 20.50
C GLY A 19 5.37 4.94 21.73
N SER A 20 4.81 5.04 22.94
CA SER A 20 5.57 4.86 24.19
C SER A 20 5.41 3.49 24.86
N LEU A 21 4.37 2.72 24.50
CA LEU A 21 4.02 1.43 25.12
C LEU A 21 4.23 0.25 24.15
N GLU A 22 5.43 0.13 23.59
CA GLU A 22 5.76 -0.87 22.56
C GLU A 22 5.41 -2.31 22.96
N LYS A 23 5.63 -2.71 24.23
CA LYS A 23 5.35 -4.06 24.70
C LYS A 23 3.86 -4.38 24.70
N GLU A 24 3.07 -3.48 25.26
CA GLU A 24 1.61 -3.59 25.33
C GLU A 24 1.02 -3.59 23.92
N VAL A 25 1.50 -2.68 23.07
CA VAL A 25 1.15 -2.61 21.66
C VAL A 25 1.39 -3.95 20.96
N VAL A 26 2.60 -4.52 21.08
CA VAL A 26 2.96 -5.82 20.49
C VAL A 26 2.02 -6.94 20.95
N THR A 27 1.61 -6.94 22.22
CA THR A 27 0.68 -7.98 22.74
C THR A 27 -0.73 -7.87 22.19
N VAL A 28 -1.16 -6.67 21.74
CA VAL A 28 -2.52 -6.42 21.25
C VAL A 28 -2.66 -6.71 19.74
N ILE A 29 -1.57 -6.64 18.97
CA ILE A 29 -1.60 -6.83 17.51
C ILE A 29 -2.29 -8.13 17.06
N PRO A 30 -1.96 -9.32 17.61
CA PRO A 30 -2.60 -10.56 17.20
C PRO A 30 -4.12 -10.54 17.42
N PHE A 31 -4.56 -9.95 18.54
CA PHE A 31 -5.97 -9.81 18.85
C PHE A 31 -6.70 -8.95 17.81
N LEU A 32 -6.10 -7.85 17.34
CA LEU A 32 -6.70 -6.99 16.32
C LEU A 32 -6.85 -7.71 14.98
N ILE A 33 -5.83 -8.45 14.56
CA ILE A 33 -5.85 -9.24 13.33
C ILE A 33 -6.94 -10.32 13.42
N ASP A 34 -6.99 -11.05 14.52
CA ASP A 34 -8.02 -12.05 14.78
C ASP A 34 -9.43 -11.46 14.75
N MET A 35 -9.61 -10.25 15.29
CA MET A 35 -10.90 -9.56 15.26
C MET A 35 -11.32 -9.19 13.84
N CYS A 36 -10.40 -8.76 12.98
CA CYS A 36 -10.69 -8.52 11.57
C CYS A 36 -11.16 -9.78 10.84
N HIS A 37 -10.59 -10.95 11.16
CA HIS A 37 -11.02 -12.22 10.57
C HIS A 37 -12.38 -12.71 11.08
N ARG A 38 -12.69 -12.50 12.37
CA ARG A 38 -13.87 -13.08 13.03
C ARG A 38 -15.10 -12.18 12.97
N CYS A 39 -14.93 -10.88 12.84
CA CYS A 39 -16.04 -9.95 12.94
C CYS A 39 -16.72 -9.73 11.58
N HIS A 40 -17.83 -10.43 11.37
CA HIS A 40 -18.72 -10.20 10.23
C HIS A 40 -19.72 -9.08 10.52
N SER A 41 -19.24 -7.88 10.86
CA SER A 41 -20.10 -6.70 11.06
C SER A 41 -20.30 -5.91 9.77
N GLU A 42 -21.40 -5.14 9.67
CA GLU A 42 -21.58 -4.13 8.61
C GLU A 42 -20.44 -3.10 8.59
N VAL A 43 -19.78 -2.92 9.73
CA VAL A 43 -18.63 -2.02 9.86
C VAL A 43 -17.37 -2.71 9.36
N ASN A 44 -16.69 -2.04 8.43
CA ASN A 44 -15.41 -2.49 7.93
C ASN A 44 -14.30 -2.23 8.98
N LEU A 45 -13.99 -3.25 9.78
CA LEU A 45 -12.97 -3.15 10.83
C LEU A 45 -11.58 -2.90 10.28
N ILE A 46 -11.25 -3.43 9.09
CA ILE A 46 -9.94 -3.22 8.46
C ILE A 46 -9.76 -1.72 8.22
N ARG A 47 -10.71 -1.07 7.54
CA ARG A 47 -10.69 0.37 7.31
C ARG A 47 -10.62 1.17 8.62
N MET A 48 -11.33 0.73 9.66
CA MET A 48 -11.30 1.37 10.97
C MET A 48 -9.92 1.27 11.65
N LEU A 49 -9.23 0.14 11.48
CA LEU A 49 -7.94 -0.15 12.09
C LEU A 49 -6.75 0.31 11.24
N THR A 50 -6.97 0.67 9.97
CA THR A 50 -5.91 1.15 9.08
C THR A 50 -5.03 2.26 9.68
N PRO A 51 -5.55 3.30 10.35
CA PRO A 51 -4.70 4.31 10.99
C PRO A 51 -3.77 3.72 12.06
N ALA A 52 -4.28 2.79 12.88
CA ALA A 52 -3.46 2.07 13.84
C ALA A 52 -2.40 1.23 13.13
N PHE A 53 -2.78 0.43 12.13
CA PHE A 53 -1.85 -0.42 11.39
C PHE A 53 -0.76 0.38 10.67
N LEU A 54 -1.04 1.59 10.20
CA LEU A 54 -0.03 2.49 9.64
C LEU A 54 1.02 2.89 10.68
N ASN A 55 0.59 3.32 11.87
CA ASN A 55 1.50 3.67 12.96
C ASN A 55 2.29 2.45 13.47
N LEU A 56 1.63 1.28 13.55
CA LEU A 56 2.27 0.06 14.03
C LEU A 56 3.32 -0.45 13.04
N THR A 57 3.01 -0.46 11.75
CA THR A 57 3.94 -0.99 10.76
C THR A 57 5.12 -0.06 10.49
N SER A 58 5.10 1.21 10.93
CA SER A 58 6.28 2.07 10.85
C SER A 58 7.37 1.67 11.87
N GLN A 59 7.01 0.94 12.93
CA GLN A 59 7.90 0.55 14.02
C GLN A 59 8.41 -0.89 13.86
N ASP A 60 9.67 -1.16 14.18
CA ASP A 60 10.33 -2.44 13.89
C ASP A 60 9.66 -3.67 14.53
N GLN A 61 9.53 -3.69 15.86
CA GLN A 61 8.98 -4.85 16.57
C GLN A 61 7.46 -5.01 16.35
N PRO A 62 6.64 -3.94 16.38
CA PRO A 62 5.22 -4.04 16.04
C PRO A 62 5.00 -4.53 14.60
N ARG A 63 5.74 -4.03 13.61
CA ARG A 63 5.68 -4.51 12.22
C ARG A 63 6.00 -6.00 12.12
N SER A 64 7.10 -6.45 12.75
CA SER A 64 7.45 -7.88 12.74
C SER A 64 6.35 -8.76 13.35
N THR A 65 5.70 -8.26 14.41
CA THR A 65 4.58 -8.98 15.06
C THR A 65 3.36 -9.00 14.15
N PHE A 66 3.04 -7.89 13.49
CA PHE A 66 1.95 -7.77 12.54
C PHE A 66 2.12 -8.74 11.35
N SER A 67 3.30 -8.73 10.72
CA SER A 67 3.62 -9.63 9.60
C SER A 67 3.58 -11.10 10.03
N SER A 68 4.18 -11.46 11.16
CA SER A 68 4.22 -12.86 11.63
C SER A 68 2.85 -13.44 12.01
N HIS A 69 1.86 -12.59 12.31
CA HIS A 69 0.47 -12.99 12.58
C HIS A 69 -0.45 -12.84 11.37
N GLY A 70 0.10 -12.64 10.17
CA GLY A 70 -0.64 -12.60 8.92
C GLY A 70 -1.37 -11.29 8.64
N GLY A 71 -0.93 -10.20 9.26
CA GLY A 71 -1.48 -8.87 9.00
C GLY A 71 -1.26 -8.41 7.56
N HIS A 72 -0.18 -8.82 6.90
CA HIS A 72 0.02 -8.53 5.47
C HIS A 72 -0.99 -9.26 4.59
N GLN A 73 -1.28 -10.54 4.86
CA GLN A 73 -2.37 -11.25 4.16
C GLN A 73 -3.70 -10.54 4.32
N LEU A 74 -3.99 -10.07 5.54
CA LEU A 74 -5.22 -9.34 5.81
C LEU A 74 -5.34 -8.08 4.91
N MET A 75 -4.25 -7.32 4.76
CA MET A 75 -4.24 -6.14 3.88
C MET A 75 -4.34 -6.50 2.39
N VAL A 76 -3.63 -7.55 1.96
CA VAL A 76 -3.66 -8.02 0.57
C VAL A 76 -5.06 -8.50 0.20
N ASN A 77 -5.67 -9.36 1.02
CA ASN A 77 -7.02 -9.87 0.80
C ASN A 77 -8.04 -8.74 0.75
N TYR A 78 -7.95 -7.78 1.68
CA TYR A 78 -8.82 -6.61 1.65
C TYR A 78 -8.69 -5.80 0.35
N LEU A 79 -7.47 -5.53 -0.11
CA LEU A 79 -7.23 -4.81 -1.36
C LEU A 79 -7.81 -5.55 -2.57
N ILE A 80 -7.56 -6.86 -2.66
CA ILE A 80 -8.03 -7.69 -3.78
C ILE A 80 -9.56 -7.76 -3.78
N GLU A 81 -10.16 -8.06 -2.63
CA GLU A 81 -11.62 -8.13 -2.49
C GLU A 81 -12.26 -6.78 -2.83
N PHE A 82 -11.76 -5.68 -2.27
CA PHE A 82 -12.25 -4.35 -2.58
C PHE A 82 -12.15 -4.06 -4.08
N TRP A 83 -11.00 -4.37 -4.70
CA TRP A 83 -10.77 -4.15 -6.13
C TRP A 83 -11.66 -5.00 -7.02
N GLN A 84 -11.95 -6.24 -6.64
CA GLN A 84 -12.81 -7.14 -7.40
C GLN A 84 -14.28 -6.68 -7.42
N HIS A 85 -14.76 -6.06 -6.35
CA HIS A 85 -16.15 -5.62 -6.22
C HIS A 85 -16.43 -4.21 -6.77
N ILE A 86 -15.42 -3.52 -7.30
CA ILE A 86 -15.62 -2.24 -7.99
C ILE A 86 -16.34 -2.48 -9.33
N GLU A 87 -17.53 -1.89 -9.47
CA GLU A 87 -18.37 -2.01 -10.67
C GLU A 87 -17.75 -1.31 -11.90
N ASN A 88 -17.19 -0.11 -11.72
CA ASN A 88 -16.58 0.68 -12.80
C ASN A 88 -15.07 0.83 -12.57
N LYS A 89 -14.28 0.06 -13.34
CA LYS A 89 -12.81 0.08 -13.31
C LYS A 89 -12.18 1.04 -14.33
N ASN A 90 -12.94 2.01 -14.83
CA ASN A 90 -12.42 3.03 -15.75
C ASN A 90 -12.03 4.33 -15.05
N GLU A 91 -12.46 4.52 -13.79
CA GLU A 91 -12.17 5.71 -13.00
C GLU A 91 -11.89 5.31 -11.54
N ILE A 92 -11.00 6.07 -10.88
CA ILE A 92 -10.79 5.98 -9.44
C ILE A 92 -11.37 7.23 -8.78
N THR A 93 -12.44 7.03 -8.01
CA THR A 93 -13.11 8.09 -7.26
C THR A 93 -12.42 8.36 -5.92
N ASN A 94 -12.67 9.50 -5.30
CA ASN A 94 -12.12 9.82 -3.97
C ASN A 94 -12.52 8.78 -2.91
N ALA A 95 -13.77 8.28 -2.96
CA ALA A 95 -14.22 7.22 -2.06
C ALA A 95 -13.42 5.91 -2.25
N MET A 96 -13.00 5.59 -3.47
CA MET A 96 -12.12 4.44 -3.71
C MET A 96 -10.72 4.70 -3.15
N VAL A 97 -10.18 5.90 -3.34
CA VAL A 97 -8.88 6.28 -2.77
C VAL A 97 -8.85 6.11 -1.25
N ASP A 98 -9.90 6.52 -0.55
CA ASP A 98 -10.00 6.39 0.91
C ASP A 98 -9.92 4.94 1.40
N ASN A 99 -10.31 3.97 0.56
CA ASN A 99 -10.22 2.55 0.89
C ASN A 99 -8.89 1.92 0.45
N LEU A 100 -8.27 2.44 -0.61
CA LEU A 100 -7.03 1.88 -1.17
C LEU A 100 -5.77 2.42 -0.49
N LEU A 101 -5.73 3.72 -0.20
CA LEU A 101 -4.48 4.42 0.14
C LEU A 101 -3.82 3.84 1.40
N GLY A 102 -4.59 3.66 2.46
CA GLY A 102 -4.07 3.17 3.73
C GLY A 102 -3.54 1.74 3.67
N PRO A 103 -4.28 0.73 3.15
CA PRO A 103 -3.73 -0.61 2.97
C PRO A 103 -2.47 -0.65 2.10
N PHE A 104 -2.41 0.14 1.02
CA PHE A 104 -1.18 0.26 0.21
C PHE A 104 0.00 0.80 1.03
N GLN A 105 -0.23 1.81 1.88
CA GLN A 105 0.79 2.37 2.76
C GLN A 105 1.24 1.38 3.86
N VAL A 106 0.32 0.60 4.42
CA VAL A 106 0.66 -0.48 5.38
C VAL A 106 1.57 -1.52 4.69
N LEU A 107 1.22 -1.95 3.48
CA LEU A 107 2.05 -2.89 2.71
C LEU A 107 3.40 -2.28 2.32
N LEU A 108 3.47 -0.97 2.06
CA LEU A 108 4.74 -0.28 1.82
C LEU A 108 5.64 -0.29 3.06
N ASN A 109 5.12 0.02 4.25
CA ASN A 109 5.91 -0.03 5.49
C ASN A 109 6.54 -1.42 5.71
N ILE A 110 5.78 -2.46 5.38
CA ILE A 110 6.23 -3.85 5.38
C ILE A 110 7.31 -4.04 4.32
N MET A 111 7.00 -3.80 3.05
CA MET A 111 7.92 -4.07 1.95
C MET A 111 9.21 -3.25 2.02
N VAL A 112 9.21 -2.01 2.48
CA VAL A 112 10.45 -1.23 2.63
C VAL A 112 11.42 -1.91 3.61
N SER A 113 10.89 -2.55 4.65
CA SER A 113 11.67 -3.06 5.77
C SER A 113 11.93 -4.58 5.74
N GLU A 114 11.07 -5.34 5.07
CA GLU A 114 11.14 -6.80 5.06
C GLU A 114 12.28 -7.34 4.17
N LYS A 115 12.81 -8.51 4.55
CA LYS A 115 13.94 -9.17 3.88
C LYS A 115 13.51 -9.97 2.64
N GLU A 116 14.47 -10.39 1.81
CA GLU A 116 14.21 -11.28 0.64
C GLU A 116 13.35 -12.50 1.01
N ASP A 117 13.61 -13.12 2.16
CA ASP A 117 12.86 -14.30 2.63
C ASP A 117 11.36 -14.06 2.82
N PHE A 118 10.95 -12.83 3.17
CA PHE A 118 9.54 -12.48 3.29
C PHE A 118 8.86 -12.52 1.92
N VAL A 119 9.51 -12.00 0.89
CA VAL A 119 8.96 -11.94 -0.47
C VAL A 119 8.78 -13.35 -1.02
N VAL A 120 9.79 -14.21 -0.85
CA VAL A 120 9.74 -15.61 -1.32
C VAL A 120 8.59 -16.38 -0.65
N LYS A 121 8.34 -16.15 0.64
CA LYS A 121 7.27 -16.85 1.37
C LYS A 121 5.86 -16.42 0.99
N ASN A 122 5.69 -15.19 0.48
CA ASN A 122 4.39 -14.60 0.20
C ASN A 122 4.24 -14.23 -1.29
N GLU A 123 4.97 -14.94 -2.17
CA GLU A 123 5.10 -14.59 -3.58
C GLU A 123 3.74 -14.50 -4.30
N GLU A 124 2.87 -15.50 -4.14
CA GLU A 124 1.55 -15.54 -4.80
C GLU A 124 0.64 -14.36 -4.42
N GLU A 125 0.64 -14.00 -3.14
CA GLU A 125 -0.14 -12.89 -2.58
C GLU A 125 0.40 -11.55 -3.11
N LEU A 126 1.73 -11.39 -3.14
CA LEU A 126 2.39 -10.21 -3.66
C LEU A 126 2.22 -10.06 -5.19
N LEU A 127 2.15 -11.16 -5.95
CA LEU A 127 1.79 -11.13 -7.36
C LEU A 127 0.36 -10.59 -7.57
N SER A 128 -0.57 -10.95 -6.69
CA SER A 128 -1.94 -10.41 -6.74
C SER A 128 -1.98 -8.90 -6.46
N VAL A 129 -1.08 -8.40 -5.61
CA VAL A 129 -0.87 -6.95 -5.41
C VAL A 129 -0.32 -6.29 -6.68
N ILE A 130 0.64 -6.90 -7.38
CA ILE A 130 1.13 -6.39 -8.67
C ILE A 130 0.00 -6.27 -9.70
N ASN A 131 -0.84 -7.31 -9.83
CA ASN A 131 -1.94 -7.32 -10.78
C ASN A 131 -2.98 -6.23 -10.49
N THR A 132 -3.30 -6.03 -9.21
CA THR A 132 -4.20 -4.94 -8.76
C THR A 132 -3.56 -3.57 -8.99
N GLY A 133 -2.29 -3.43 -8.61
CA GLY A 133 -1.52 -2.20 -8.79
C GLY A 133 -1.41 -1.78 -10.26
N HIS A 134 -1.13 -2.72 -11.16
CA HIS A 134 -1.10 -2.46 -12.60
C HIS A 134 -2.43 -1.90 -13.14
N GLN A 135 -3.56 -2.45 -12.69
CA GLN A 135 -4.88 -1.94 -13.09
C GLN A 135 -5.11 -0.51 -12.58
N ILE A 136 -4.73 -0.22 -11.34
CA ILE A 136 -4.79 1.14 -10.77
C ILE A 136 -3.91 2.11 -11.57
N LEU A 137 -2.68 1.71 -11.89
CA LEU A 137 -1.72 2.49 -12.67
C LEU A 137 -2.20 2.75 -14.10
N ARG A 138 -2.94 1.82 -14.72
CA ARG A 138 -3.55 2.04 -16.05
C ARG A 138 -4.61 3.13 -16.05
N ILE A 139 -5.30 3.35 -14.94
CA ILE A 139 -6.34 4.38 -14.81
C ILE A 139 -5.71 5.73 -14.43
N LEU A 140 -4.76 5.73 -13.48
CA LEU A 140 -4.16 6.95 -12.95
C LEU A 140 -3.00 7.45 -13.81
N GLY A 141 -2.16 6.57 -14.34
CA GLY A 141 -0.95 6.90 -15.08
C GLY A 141 -1.16 7.84 -16.27
N PRO A 142 -2.20 7.68 -17.12
CA PRO A 142 -2.47 8.60 -18.22
C PRO A 142 -2.71 10.05 -17.78
N LYS A 143 -3.22 10.28 -16.56
CA LYS A 143 -3.48 11.63 -16.02
C LYS A 143 -2.21 12.45 -15.81
N LEU A 144 -1.04 11.78 -15.68
CA LEU A 144 0.25 12.44 -15.59
C LEU A 144 0.56 13.32 -16.80
N LYS A 145 0.15 12.88 -18.01
CA LYS A 145 0.51 13.52 -19.27
C LYS A 145 -0.49 14.57 -19.74
N SER A 146 -1.72 14.55 -19.22
CA SER A 146 -2.81 15.36 -19.75
C SER A 146 -2.91 16.75 -19.11
N GLU A 147 -2.87 16.86 -17.78
CA GLU A 147 -3.09 18.13 -17.05
C GLU A 147 -2.39 18.18 -15.69
N GLY A 148 -1.55 17.19 -15.35
CA GLY A 148 -1.04 17.00 -13.99
C GLY A 148 -2.15 16.62 -12.99
N TYR A 149 -1.82 16.59 -11.70
CA TYR A 149 -2.80 16.36 -10.64
C TYR A 149 -3.20 17.68 -9.98
N PRO A 150 -4.42 18.20 -10.21
CA PRO A 150 -4.90 19.36 -9.47
C PRO A 150 -4.98 19.04 -7.98
N SER A 151 -4.93 20.05 -7.12
CA SER A 151 -5.01 19.88 -5.65
C SER A 151 -6.24 19.08 -5.19
N SER A 152 -7.35 19.16 -5.93
CA SER A 152 -8.57 18.37 -5.72
C SER A 152 -8.40 16.86 -5.94
N GLN A 153 -7.33 16.42 -6.61
CA GLN A 153 -6.96 15.02 -6.86
C GLN A 153 -5.66 14.61 -6.14
N ARG A 154 -5.23 15.37 -5.11
CA ARG A 154 -4.02 15.10 -4.31
C ARG A 154 -3.92 13.63 -3.87
N ASN A 155 -4.99 13.07 -3.30
CA ASN A 155 -4.95 11.71 -2.79
C ASN A 155 -4.80 10.66 -3.91
N GLN A 156 -5.25 10.95 -5.14
CA GLN A 156 -5.01 10.08 -6.29
C GLN A 156 -3.54 10.09 -6.71
N SER A 157 -2.86 11.24 -6.63
CA SER A 157 -1.42 11.35 -6.88
C SER A 157 -0.62 10.54 -5.83
N ILE A 158 -0.98 10.65 -4.55
CA ILE A 158 -0.34 9.87 -3.48
C ILE A 158 -0.60 8.38 -3.69
N LEU A 159 -1.84 7.98 -4.04
CA LEU A 159 -2.15 6.58 -4.35
C LEU A 159 -1.33 6.06 -5.53
N LEU A 160 -1.21 6.84 -6.60
CA LEU A 160 -0.37 6.49 -7.76
C LEU A 160 1.08 6.24 -7.32
N ALA A 161 1.68 7.19 -6.59
CA ALA A 161 3.06 7.13 -6.12
C ALA A 161 3.30 5.88 -5.25
N ASN A 162 2.42 5.64 -4.29
CA ASN A 162 2.51 4.52 -3.37
C ASN A 162 2.33 3.17 -4.10
N THR A 163 1.37 3.10 -5.02
CA THR A 163 1.13 1.89 -5.83
C THR A 163 2.37 1.58 -6.67
N LEU A 164 2.94 2.59 -7.29
CA LEU A 164 4.12 2.46 -8.14
C LEU A 164 5.34 1.96 -7.35
N LEU A 165 5.65 2.59 -6.22
CA LEU A 165 6.75 2.19 -5.35
C LEU A 165 6.55 0.75 -4.83
N LEU A 166 5.33 0.40 -4.40
CA LEU A 166 5.05 -0.94 -3.90
C LEU A 166 5.27 -1.99 -4.98
N CYS A 167 4.73 -1.76 -6.19
CA CYS A 167 4.93 -2.67 -7.31
C CYS A 167 6.42 -2.82 -7.66
N LEU A 168 7.19 -1.73 -7.71
CA LEU A 168 8.63 -1.79 -7.99
C LEU A 168 9.41 -2.53 -6.91
N LEU A 169 9.11 -2.30 -5.63
CA LEU A 169 9.72 -3.03 -4.51
C LEU A 169 9.45 -4.52 -4.59
N ILE A 170 8.22 -4.92 -4.93
CA ILE A 170 7.88 -6.33 -5.12
C ILE A 170 8.64 -6.89 -6.33
N ILE A 171 8.55 -6.24 -7.51
CA ILE A 171 9.19 -6.70 -8.75
C ILE A 171 10.70 -6.88 -8.58
N SER A 172 11.38 -5.88 -8.00
CA SER A 172 12.83 -5.92 -7.78
C SER A 172 13.29 -7.10 -6.92
N ARG A 173 12.41 -7.63 -6.07
CA ARG A 173 12.70 -8.74 -5.14
C ARG A 173 12.19 -10.08 -5.63
N ILE A 174 11.13 -10.10 -6.44
CA ILE A 174 10.62 -11.30 -7.13
C ILE A 174 11.51 -11.67 -8.33
N SER A 175 12.40 -10.79 -8.81
CA SER A 175 13.20 -10.95 -10.04
C SER A 175 14.09 -12.21 -10.18
N ARG A 176 14.07 -13.16 -9.23
CA ARG A 176 14.58 -14.53 -9.42
C ARG A 176 13.56 -15.53 -10.00
N SER A 177 12.26 -15.17 -10.11
CA SER A 177 11.16 -15.98 -10.66
C SER A 177 10.47 -15.29 -11.85
N SER A 178 11.26 -14.75 -12.79
CA SER A 178 10.82 -13.89 -13.91
C SER A 178 9.67 -14.41 -14.78
N ASP A 179 9.34 -15.69 -14.70
CA ASP A 179 8.29 -16.33 -15.51
C ASP A 179 6.88 -16.10 -14.94
N LEU A 180 6.75 -15.61 -13.70
CA LEU A 180 5.45 -15.46 -13.04
C LEU A 180 4.71 -14.16 -13.38
N ILE A 181 5.42 -13.09 -13.75
CA ILE A 181 4.82 -11.80 -14.07
C ILE A 181 4.75 -11.64 -15.59
N GLU A 182 3.56 -11.40 -16.12
CA GLU A 182 3.37 -11.14 -17.54
C GLU A 182 4.22 -9.95 -18.01
N LYS A 183 4.94 -10.12 -19.13
CA LYS A 183 5.82 -9.08 -19.69
C LYS A 183 5.11 -7.76 -19.92
N GLU A 184 3.84 -7.80 -20.33
CA GLU A 184 3.02 -6.61 -20.55
C GLU A 184 2.83 -5.80 -19.26
N ILE A 185 2.63 -6.47 -18.13
CA ILE A 185 2.48 -5.83 -16.82
C ILE A 185 3.79 -5.15 -16.41
N LEU A 186 4.92 -5.85 -16.55
CA LEU A 186 6.25 -5.30 -16.27
C LEU A 186 6.54 -4.05 -17.11
N ILE A 187 6.27 -4.11 -18.41
CA ILE A 187 6.45 -2.97 -19.33
C ILE A 187 5.53 -1.82 -18.95
N GLY A 188 4.25 -2.10 -18.65
CA GLY A 188 3.28 -1.09 -18.23
C GLY A 188 3.73 -0.33 -16.97
N ILE A 189 4.11 -1.06 -15.92
CA ILE A 189 4.58 -0.48 -14.66
C ILE A 189 5.87 0.32 -14.87
N LYS A 190 6.85 -0.22 -15.61
CA LYS A 190 8.10 0.49 -15.92
C LYS A 190 7.84 1.79 -16.69
N ASN A 191 7.00 1.76 -17.71
CA ASN A 191 6.68 2.96 -18.50
C ASN A 191 5.98 4.04 -17.67
N THR A 192 5.04 3.65 -16.79
CA THR A 192 4.41 4.58 -15.86
C THR A 192 5.44 5.12 -14.86
N ALA A 193 6.36 4.30 -14.38
CA ALA A 193 7.39 4.71 -13.43
C ALA A 193 8.39 5.69 -14.03
N THR A 194 8.92 5.38 -15.22
CA THR A 194 9.79 6.28 -15.99
C THR A 194 9.10 7.62 -16.21
N THR A 195 7.84 7.61 -16.67
CA THR A 195 7.07 8.86 -16.84
C THR A 195 6.93 9.61 -15.52
N TYR A 196 6.54 8.93 -14.43
CA TYR A 196 6.26 9.57 -13.15
C TYR A 196 7.50 10.14 -12.46
N TYR A 197 8.62 9.41 -12.49
CA TYR A 197 9.84 9.77 -11.75
C TYR A 197 10.81 10.64 -12.54
N GLU A 198 10.81 10.57 -13.88
CA GLU A 198 11.71 11.35 -14.74
C GLU A 198 11.08 12.69 -15.19
N ASP A 199 9.76 12.75 -15.37
CA ASP A 199 9.05 13.97 -15.80
C ASP A 199 8.70 14.88 -14.62
N GLN A 200 9.73 15.34 -13.89
CA GLN A 200 9.63 16.14 -12.66
C GLN A 200 8.98 17.54 -12.82
N ASN A 201 8.29 17.81 -13.93
CA ASN A 201 7.85 19.15 -14.25
C ASN A 201 6.64 19.67 -13.47
N ASP A 202 5.80 18.84 -12.81
CA ASP A 202 4.47 19.35 -12.39
C ASP A 202 3.89 18.82 -11.07
N LEU A 203 4.72 18.52 -10.06
CA LEU A 203 4.20 18.37 -8.68
C LEU A 203 4.33 19.69 -7.92
N THR A 204 3.64 20.72 -8.41
CA THR A 204 3.40 22.00 -7.72
C THR A 204 2.43 21.82 -6.53
N LEU A 205 2.76 20.95 -5.59
CA LEU A 205 2.05 20.82 -4.32
C LEU A 205 2.72 21.78 -3.32
N GLN A 206 2.03 22.77 -2.74
CA GLN A 206 2.65 23.76 -1.82
C GLN A 206 2.46 23.41 -0.33
N ASP A 207 2.61 22.14 0.07
CA ASP A 207 2.25 21.69 1.43
C ASP A 207 3.03 20.43 1.86
N ASP A 208 2.98 20.05 3.14
CA ASP A 208 3.72 18.94 3.81
C ASP A 208 3.67 17.59 3.05
N SER A 209 2.61 17.35 2.26
CA SER A 209 2.53 16.23 1.31
C SER A 209 3.63 16.18 0.25
N GLN A 210 4.36 17.28 0.01
CA GLN A 210 5.56 17.25 -0.83
C GLN A 210 6.62 16.33 -0.26
N GLU A 211 6.82 16.31 1.06
CA GLU A 211 7.89 15.50 1.65
C GLU A 211 7.61 14.01 1.47
N GLN A 212 6.38 13.58 1.75
CA GLN A 212 5.97 12.19 1.51
C GLN A 212 6.12 11.79 0.04
N ILE A 213 5.67 12.64 -0.89
CA ILE A 213 5.79 12.34 -2.32
C ILE A 213 7.25 12.36 -2.77
N LYS A 214 8.07 13.29 -2.28
CA LYS A 214 9.52 13.35 -2.58
C LYS A 214 10.25 12.11 -2.09
N GLU A 215 9.94 11.63 -0.89
CA GLU A 215 10.51 10.40 -0.35
C GLU A 215 10.13 9.19 -1.22
N VAL A 216 8.85 9.06 -1.56
CA VAL A 216 8.36 7.99 -2.44
C VAL A 216 8.98 8.06 -3.83
N ILE A 217 9.19 9.27 -4.38
CA ILE A 217 9.89 9.49 -5.64
C ILE A 217 11.36 9.07 -5.54
N PHE A 218 12.05 9.51 -4.50
CA PHE A 218 13.46 9.20 -4.28
C PHE A 218 13.69 7.69 -4.16
N LEU A 219 12.91 7.02 -3.31
CA LEU A 219 12.96 5.56 -3.16
C LEU A 219 12.58 4.86 -4.47
N GLY A 220 11.54 5.35 -5.14
CA GLY A 220 11.08 4.81 -6.41
C GLY A 220 12.14 4.87 -7.52
N GLN A 221 12.86 5.99 -7.63
CA GLN A 221 13.99 6.14 -8.57
C GLN A 221 15.12 5.16 -8.27
N GLN A 222 15.48 4.98 -6.99
CA GLN A 222 16.51 4.01 -6.60
C GLN A 222 16.12 2.59 -7.00
N VAL A 223 14.88 2.19 -6.69
CA VAL A 223 14.39 0.85 -7.01
C VAL A 223 14.26 0.66 -8.52
N LEU A 224 13.73 1.65 -9.26
CA LEU A 224 13.61 1.58 -10.73
C LEU A 224 14.97 1.39 -11.38
N ASN A 225 15.98 2.19 -11.00
CA ASN A 225 17.34 2.06 -11.54
C ASN A 225 17.93 0.67 -11.26
N SER A 226 17.76 0.14 -10.04
CA SER A 226 18.21 -1.22 -9.72
C SER A 226 17.48 -2.29 -10.55
N THR A 227 16.17 -2.14 -10.77
CA THR A 227 15.33 -3.09 -11.51
C THR A 227 15.62 -3.07 -13.02
N LEU A 228 16.05 -1.93 -13.57
CA LEU A 228 16.47 -1.79 -14.96
C LEU A 228 17.80 -2.49 -15.26
N HIS A 229 18.67 -2.66 -14.26
CA HIS A 229 19.95 -3.37 -14.42
C HIS A 229 19.82 -4.90 -14.39
N HIS A 230 18.66 -5.44 -14.01
CA HIS A 230 18.41 -6.88 -13.84
C HIS A 230 17.55 -7.51 -14.94
N VAL A 231 17.18 -6.75 -15.98
CA VAL A 231 16.45 -7.22 -17.18
C VAL A 231 17.28 -6.96 -18.42
#